data_AF-A0A2P8C5S4-F1
#
_entry.id   AF-A0A2P8C5S4-F1
#
_cell.length_a   1.000
_cell.length_b   1.000
_cell.length_c   1.000
_cell.angle_alpha   90.00
_cell.angle_beta   90.00
_cell.angle_gamma   90.00
#
_symmetry.space_group_name_H-M   'P 1'
#
loop_
_entity.id
_entity.type
_entity.pdbx_description
1 polymer ?
#
loop_
_entity_poly.entity_id
_entity_poly.type
_entity_poly.pdbx_seq_one_letter_code
_entity_poly.pdbx_strand_id
1 'polypeptide(L)'
;MNEDKLRDYLKRATTDLRQTRARLREVEEAAAEPIAIVGIGCRYPGGVASPDDLWTLLTAETDAIGEFPTDRGWDLDTLFDPDPEHAHTTYTR
;
A
#
# COMPACT_ATOMS: atom_id res chain seq x y z
N MET A 1 33.78 47.88 -22.03
CA MET A 1 32.80 47.20 -21.16
C MET A 1 33.30 47.35 -19.74
N ASN A 2 32.56 48.03 -18.84
CA ASN A 2 33.05 48.36 -17.51
C ASN A 2 32.87 47.18 -16.53
N GLU A 3 33.78 47.01 -15.58
CA GLU A 3 33.83 45.92 -14.60
C GLU A 3 32.56 45.85 -13.73
N ASP A 4 32.00 47.01 -13.37
CA ASP A 4 30.76 47.09 -12.59
C ASP A 4 29.56 46.48 -13.33
N LYS A 5 29.50 46.68 -14.65
CA LYS A 5 28.45 46.13 -15.50
C LYS A 5 28.56 44.61 -15.60
N LEU A 6 29.78 44.08 -15.65
CA LEU A 6 30.03 42.64 -15.65
C LEU A 6 29.64 42.00 -14.31
N ARG A 7 29.95 42.66 -13.19
CA ARG A 7 29.56 42.22 -11.85
C ARG A 7 28.04 42.19 -11.67
N ASP A 8 27.34 43.20 -12.19
CA ASP A 8 25.88 43.27 -12.15
C ASP A 8 25.24 42.12 -12.95
N TYR A 9 25.71 41.86 -14.17
CA TYR A 9 25.23 40.73 -14.96
C TYR A 9 25.50 39.38 -14.30
N LEU A 10 26.68 39.19 -13.69
CA LEU A 10 27.00 37.97 -12.95
C LEU A 10 26.09 37.77 -11.73
N LYS A 11 25.78 38.82 -10.97
CA LYS A 11 24.83 38.76 -9.85
C LYS A 11 23.43 38.37 -10.30
N ARG A 12 22.96 38.94 -11.40
CA ARG A 12 21.65 38.60 -11.96
C ARG A 12 21.62 37.15 -12.45
N ALA A 13 22.60 36.74 -13.27
CA ALA A 13 22.69 35.38 -13.80
C ALA A 13 22.79 34.32 -12.70
N THR A 14 23.54 34.57 -11.64
CA THR A 14 23.65 33.64 -10.49
C THR A 14 22.35 33.56 -9.68
N THR A 15 21.60 34.66 -9.58
CA THR A 15 20.28 34.68 -8.93
C THR A 15 19.27 33.89 -9.75
N ASP A 16 19.18 34.14 -11.05
CA ASP A 16 18.28 33.45 -11.98
C ASP A 16 18.56 31.93 -12.00
N LEU A 17 19.84 31.54 -12.01
CA LEU A 17 20.25 30.13 -11.93
C LEU A 17 19.81 29.47 -10.63
N ARG A 18 19.97 30.15 -9.48
CA ARG A 18 19.54 29.62 -8.18
C ARG A 18 18.04 29.44 -8.13
N GLN A 19 17.28 30.43 -8.60
CA GLN A 19 15.82 30.37 -8.63
C GLN A 19 15.33 29.25 -9.56
N THR A 20 15.94 29.09 -10.73
CA THR A 20 15.57 28.03 -11.69
C THR A 20 15.85 26.65 -11.11
N ARG A 21 17.01 26.47 -10.45
CA ARG A 21 17.37 25.22 -9.77
C ARG A 21 16.43 24.88 -8.62
N ALA A 22 16.04 25.89 -7.81
CA ALA A 22 15.07 25.69 -6.74
C ALA A 22 13.72 25.20 -7.29
N ARG A 23 13.23 25.83 -8.37
CA ARG A 23 11.97 25.44 -9.00
C ARG A 23 12.01 24.03 -9.62
N LEU A 24 13.13 23.66 -10.25
CA LEU A 24 13.30 22.30 -10.77
C LEU A 24 13.26 21.29 -9.62
N ARG A 25 13.99 21.57 -8.54
CA ARG A 25 14.02 20.72 -7.36
C ARG A 25 12.64 20.56 -6.72
N GLU A 26 11.86 21.63 -6.61
CA GLU A 26 10.48 21.57 -6.09
C GLU A 26 9.59 20.66 -6.96
N VAL A 27 9.71 20.73 -8.29
CA VAL A 27 8.94 19.88 -9.21
C VAL A 27 9.37 18.42 -9.08
N GLU A 28 10.68 18.15 -8.98
CA GLU A 28 11.22 16.81 -8.79
C GLU A 28 10.80 16.22 -7.43
N GLU A 29 10.89 17.00 -6.35
CA GLU A 29 10.49 16.60 -5.00
C GLU A 29 8.99 16.37 -4.89
N ALA A 30 8.16 17.20 -5.52
CA ALA A 30 6.72 16.99 -5.57
C ALA A 30 6.34 15.73 -6.36
N ALA A 31 7.06 15.44 -7.46
CA ALA A 31 6.83 14.22 -8.25
C ALA A 31 7.25 12.94 -7.51
N ALA A 32 8.24 13.04 -6.62
CA ALA A 32 8.76 11.94 -5.82
C ALA A 32 8.38 12.06 -4.33
N GLU A 33 7.31 12.80 -4.01
CA GLU A 33 6.90 13.04 -2.64
C GLU A 33 6.51 11.71 -1.96
N PRO A 34 7.17 11.31 -0.85
CA PRO A 34 6.83 10.09 -0.17
C PRO A 34 5.40 10.12 0.38
N ILE A 35 4.63 9.08 0.11
CA ILE A 35 3.26 8.96 0.62
C ILE A 35 3.26 8.32 2.00
N ALA A 36 2.73 9.02 3.00
CA ALA A 36 2.58 8.50 4.36
C ALA A 36 1.31 7.65 4.49
N ILE A 37 1.45 6.42 5.00
CA ILE A 37 0.32 5.62 5.49
C ILE A 37 0.01 6.10 6.91
N VAL A 38 -1.05 6.89 7.06
CA VAL A 38 -1.42 7.52 8.36
C VAL A 38 -2.34 6.66 9.22
N GLY A 39 -2.83 5.54 8.69
CA GLY A 39 -3.69 4.59 9.41
C GLY A 39 -4.08 3.41 8.55
N ILE A 40 -4.44 2.31 9.20
CA ILE A 40 -4.93 1.07 8.58
C ILE A 40 -6.05 0.47 9.44
N GLY A 41 -6.92 -0.31 8.82
CA GLY A 41 -7.99 -1.06 9.50
C GLY A 41 -8.30 -2.33 8.73
N CYS A 42 -8.64 -3.40 9.44
CA CYS A 42 -8.83 -4.70 8.83
C CYS A 42 -9.81 -5.63 9.57
N ARG A 43 -10.28 -6.65 8.85
CA ARG A 43 -10.96 -7.84 9.35
C ARG A 43 -10.37 -9.03 8.62
N TYR A 44 -9.77 -9.97 9.35
CA TYR A 44 -9.14 -11.16 8.78
C TYR A 44 -9.65 -12.43 9.49
N PRO A 45 -9.41 -13.63 8.92
CA PRO A 45 -9.67 -14.90 9.60
C PRO A 45 -9.02 -14.99 10.98
N GLY A 46 -9.47 -15.94 11.81
CA GLY A 46 -8.95 -16.09 13.17
C GLY A 46 -9.44 -15.03 14.16
N GLY A 47 -10.53 -14.30 13.84
CA GLY A 47 -11.14 -13.31 14.73
C GLY A 47 -10.44 -11.95 14.76
N VAL A 48 -9.52 -11.69 13.83
CA VAL A 48 -8.76 -10.44 13.74
C VAL A 48 -9.67 -9.26 13.39
N ALA A 49 -9.73 -8.27 14.28
CA ALA A 49 -10.58 -7.08 14.15
C ALA A 49 -9.79 -5.76 14.19
N SER A 50 -8.47 -5.82 14.22
CA SER A 50 -7.61 -4.66 14.20
C SER A 50 -6.22 -5.01 13.64
N PRO A 51 -5.43 -4.00 13.24
CA PRO A 51 -4.02 -4.20 12.89
C PRO A 51 -3.20 -4.83 14.02
N ASP A 52 -3.50 -4.52 15.28
CA ASP A 52 -2.82 -5.10 16.45
C ASP A 52 -3.16 -6.58 16.62
N ASP A 53 -4.43 -6.97 16.39
CA ASP A 53 -4.84 -8.38 16.39
C ASP A 53 -4.13 -9.14 15.28
N LEU A 54 -4.03 -8.54 14.08
CA LEU A 54 -3.31 -9.13 12.95
C LEU A 54 -1.84 -9.35 13.31
N TRP A 55 -1.20 -8.34 13.89
CA TRP A 55 0.20 -8.44 14.29
C TRP A 55 0.42 -9.54 15.33
N THR A 56 -0.49 -9.66 16.29
CA THR A 56 -0.48 -10.72 17.29
C THR A 56 -0.60 -12.10 16.64
N LEU A 57 -1.55 -12.29 15.71
CA LEU A 57 -1.74 -13.54 14.99
C LEU A 57 -0.49 -13.96 14.20
N LEU A 58 0.11 -13.01 13.47
CA LEU A 58 1.30 -13.25 12.65
C LEU A 58 2.52 -13.61 13.49
N THR A 59 2.77 -12.85 14.56
CA THR A 59 3.93 -13.08 15.44
C THR A 59 3.80 -14.33 16.30
N ALA A 60 2.57 -14.74 16.61
CA ALA A 60 2.27 -16.03 17.23
C ALA A 60 2.25 -17.20 16.24
N GLU A 61 2.48 -16.95 14.94
CA GLU A 61 2.45 -17.96 13.86
C GLU A 61 1.16 -18.81 13.88
N THR A 62 0.04 -18.19 14.25
CA THR A 62 -1.22 -18.91 14.42
C THR A 62 -1.87 -19.21 13.07
N ASP A 63 -2.18 -20.48 12.83
CA ASP A 63 -2.98 -20.90 11.69
C ASP A 63 -4.45 -20.51 11.89
N ALA A 64 -4.99 -19.77 10.91
CA ALA A 64 -6.35 -19.25 10.92
C ALA A 64 -7.28 -19.97 9.92
N ILE A 65 -6.82 -21.06 9.30
CA ILE A 65 -7.65 -21.91 8.45
C ILE A 65 -8.69 -22.61 9.32
N GLY A 66 -9.93 -22.65 8.83
CA GLY A 66 -11.05 -23.31 9.49
C GLY A 66 -12.04 -23.83 8.46
N GLU A 67 -12.96 -24.67 8.94
CA GLU A 67 -14.06 -25.23 8.16
C GLU A 67 -14.95 -24.13 7.54
N PHE A 68 -15.71 -24.49 6.51
CA PHE A 68 -16.71 -23.60 5.96
C PHE A 68 -17.72 -23.08 7.00
N PRO A 69 -18.18 -21.82 6.83
CA PRO A 69 -19.06 -21.19 7.79
C PRO A 69 -20.46 -21.81 7.76
N THR A 70 -20.99 -22.22 8.92
CA THR A 70 -22.33 -22.81 9.06
C THR A 70 -23.45 -21.78 9.16
N ASP A 71 -23.12 -20.48 9.13
CA ASP A 71 -24.03 -19.36 9.39
C ASP A 71 -24.27 -18.47 8.15
N ARG A 72 -23.81 -18.90 6.97
CA ARG A 72 -23.96 -18.17 5.70
C ARG A 72 -25.11 -18.69 4.82
N GLY A 73 -25.85 -19.69 5.30
CA GLY A 73 -26.95 -20.32 4.57
C GLY A 73 -26.50 -21.24 3.44
N TRP A 74 -25.28 -21.80 3.53
CA TRP A 74 -24.75 -22.75 2.56
C TRP A 74 -25.24 -24.17 2.87
N ASP A 75 -25.54 -24.93 1.82
CA ASP A 75 -25.82 -26.37 1.93
C ASP A 75 -24.50 -27.15 1.90
N LEU A 76 -23.82 -27.18 3.05
CA LEU A 76 -22.49 -27.79 3.18
C LEU A 76 -22.51 -29.31 2.93
N ASP A 77 -23.66 -29.97 3.14
CA ASP A 77 -23.82 -31.40 2.95
C ASP A 77 -23.74 -31.81 1.47
N THR A 78 -24.15 -30.91 0.56
CA THR A 78 -24.11 -31.15 -0.90
C THR A 78 -22.95 -30.45 -1.61
N LEU A 79 -22.22 -29.60 -0.89
CA LEU A 79 -21.19 -28.76 -1.48
C LEU A 79 -19.85 -29.49 -1.69
N PHE A 80 -19.59 -30.57 -0.96
CA PHE A 80 -18.33 -31.33 -1.07
C PHE A 80 -18.46 -32.57 -1.98
N ASP A 81 -17.61 -32.67 -3.00
CA ASP A 81 -17.38 -33.90 -3.78
C ASP A 81 -15.87 -34.08 -4.01
N PRO A 82 -15.29 -35.27 -3.70
CA PRO A 82 -13.87 -35.52 -3.92
C PRO A 82 -13.45 -35.54 -5.40
N ASP A 83 -14.37 -35.68 -6.35
CA ASP A 83 -14.12 -35.57 -7.78
C ASP A 83 -14.09 -34.09 -8.21
N PRO A 84 -12.92 -33.53 -8.59
CA PRO A 84 -12.81 -32.13 -9.00
C PRO A 84 -13.58 -31.82 -10.30
N GLU A 85 -13.95 -32.83 -11.09
CA GLU A 85 -14.73 -32.67 -12.31
C GLU A 85 -16.25 -32.68 -12.05
N HIS A 86 -16.68 -32.96 -10.81
CA HIS A 86 -18.10 -32.97 -10.46
C HIS A 86 -18.67 -31.55 -10.42
N ALA A 87 -19.61 -31.27 -11.33
CA ALA A 87 -20.17 -29.94 -11.48
C ALA A 87 -20.86 -29.44 -10.19
N HIS A 88 -20.71 -28.15 -9.90
CA HIS A 88 -21.38 -27.44 -8.79
C HIS A 88 -20.97 -27.86 -7.37
N THR A 89 -19.82 -28.54 -7.23
CA THR A 89 -19.25 -28.95 -5.94
C THR A 89 -17.82 -28.43 -5.78
N THR A 90 -17.24 -28.62 -4.59
CA THR A 90 -15.82 -28.38 -4.30
C THR A 90 -15.20 -29.62 -3.67
N TYR A 91 -13.93 -29.86 -3.98
CA TYR A 91 -13.15 -30.96 -3.39
C TYR A 91 -12.40 -30.54 -2.12
N THR A 92 -12.60 -29.30 -1.65
CA THR A 92 -12.06 -28.76 -0.40
C THR A 92 -13.18 -28.43 0.59
N ARG A 93 -12.86 -28.52 1.88
CA ARG A 93 -13.74 -28.19 3.01
C ARG A 93 -13.02 -27.27 3.98
#